data_AF-A0A7G3ZFA0-F1
#
_entry.id   AF-A0A7G3ZFA0-F1
#
_cell.length_a   1.000
_cell.length_b   1.000
_cell.length_c   1.000
_cell.angle_alpha   90.00
_cell.angle_beta   90.00
_cell.angle_gamma   90.00
#
_symmetry.space_group_name_H-M   'P 1'
#
loop_
_entity.id
_entity.type
_entity.pdbx_description
1 polymer ?
#
loop_
_entity_poly.entity_id
_entity_poly.type
_entity_poly.pdbx_seq_one_letter_code
_entity_poly.pdbx_strand_id
1 'polypeptide(L)'
;MLRIARQGWHGARPVPSSKRLYWNWLANGGSGKGSAIRQPNQIFLSIRNENELTNTLIASSKTPLIMNFTMRNNTACDRLTGALNRIVMLETEKKVNVVDVETDWPETKEAVLRFGVNNIPILVAVRKGFPVDYYVPKDLTIDEVDWYGLKDWIEKNADP
;
A
#
# COMPACT_ATOMS: atom_id res chain seq x y z
N MET A 1 41.46 47.92 9.25
CA MET A 1 40.62 47.36 10.32
C MET A 1 39.19 47.34 9.82
N LEU A 2 38.68 46.21 9.33
CA LEU A 2 37.27 45.79 9.36
C LEU A 2 37.15 44.40 8.74
N ARG A 3 36.17 43.64 9.23
CA ARG A 3 36.04 42.18 9.26
C ARG A 3 34.75 41.79 8.51
N ILE A 4 34.73 40.55 7.97
CA ILE A 4 33.54 39.67 7.78
C ILE A 4 32.60 40.06 6.60
N ALA A 5 32.00 39.20 5.76
CA ALA A 5 31.76 37.75 5.77
C ALA A 5 31.77 37.16 4.34
N ARG A 6 32.18 35.89 4.21
CA ARG A 6 31.82 35.01 3.08
C ARG A 6 30.47 34.37 3.38
N GLN A 7 29.46 34.55 2.53
CA GLN A 7 28.24 33.73 2.56
C GLN A 7 28.45 32.47 1.72
N GLY A 8 28.43 31.32 2.39
CA GLY A 8 28.39 30.01 1.76
C GLY A 8 27.00 29.72 1.20
N TRP A 9 26.95 29.37 -0.07
CA TRP A 9 25.78 28.77 -0.70
C TRP A 9 25.59 27.35 -0.15
N HIS A 10 24.51 27.11 0.60
CA HIS A 10 24.11 25.76 0.97
C HIS A 10 23.43 25.10 -0.23
N GLY A 11 24.09 24.06 -0.75
CA GLY A 11 23.60 23.23 -1.84
C GLY A 11 22.28 22.53 -1.49
N ALA A 12 21.38 22.53 -2.47
CA ALA A 12 20.18 21.72 -2.49
C ALA A 12 20.53 20.24 -2.25
N ARG A 13 19.83 19.58 -1.32
CA ARG A 13 19.92 18.13 -1.15
C ARG A 13 19.27 17.47 -2.38
N PRO A 14 19.93 16.52 -3.05
CA PRO A 14 19.30 15.82 -4.16
C PRO A 14 18.14 14.96 -3.64
N VAL A 15 16.96 15.15 -4.24
CA VAL A 15 15.82 14.24 -4.09
C VAL A 15 16.27 12.85 -4.56
N PRO A 16 16.04 11.76 -3.79
CA PRO A 16 16.45 10.44 -4.23
C PRO A 16 15.72 10.09 -5.52
N SER A 17 16.49 9.80 -6.57
CA SER A 17 15.91 9.32 -7.82
C SER A 17 15.27 7.95 -7.60
N SER A 18 14.04 7.79 -8.08
CA SER A 18 13.27 6.53 -8.09
C SER A 18 14.04 5.34 -8.67
N LYS A 19 15.12 5.60 -9.42
CA LYS A 19 16.04 4.61 -9.94
C LYS A 19 16.86 3.87 -8.86
N ARG A 20 17.07 4.45 -7.67
CA ARG A 20 17.84 3.79 -6.59
C ARG A 20 17.11 2.59 -5.97
N LEU A 21 15.77 2.57 -6.01
CA LEU A 21 14.99 1.45 -5.48
C LEU A 21 15.06 0.22 -6.39
N TYR A 22 15.27 0.42 -7.71
CA TYR A 22 15.33 -0.66 -8.69
C TYR A 22 16.66 -1.44 -8.62
N TRP A 23 17.78 -0.77 -8.34
CA TRP A 23 19.10 -1.41 -8.31
C TRP A 23 19.31 -2.37 -7.13
N ASN A 24 18.64 -2.16 -6.00
CA ASN A 24 18.77 -3.05 -4.83
C ASN A 24 18.08 -4.41 -5.03
N TRP A 25 17.16 -4.54 -5.99
CA TRP A 25 16.47 -5.81 -6.28
C TRP A 25 17.35 -6.78 -7.11
N LEU A 26 18.09 -6.27 -8.11
CA LEU A 26 18.99 -7.09 -8.94
C LEU A 26 20.28 -7.52 -8.21
N ALA A 27 20.74 -6.74 -7.23
CA ALA A 27 22.02 -6.99 -6.55
C ALA A 27 21.98 -8.12 -5.49
N ASN A 28 20.78 -8.54 -5.04
CA ASN A 28 20.63 -9.52 -3.95
C ASN A 28 20.42 -10.97 -4.42
N GLY A 29 20.66 -11.28 -5.69
CA GLY A 29 20.63 -12.65 -6.23
C GLY A 29 21.86 -13.50 -5.85
N GLY A 30 22.35 -13.38 -4.61
CA GLY A 30 23.53 -14.07 -4.10
C GLY A 30 23.17 -15.18 -3.13
N SER A 31 23.44 -16.43 -3.53
CA SER A 31 23.32 -17.65 -2.74
C SER A 31 24.07 -17.55 -1.40
N GLY A 32 23.31 -17.40 -0.31
CA GLY A 32 23.82 -17.51 1.05
C GLY A 32 22.79 -18.18 1.94
N LYS A 33 23.17 -19.28 2.61
CA LYS A 33 22.40 -19.84 3.73
C LYS A 33 22.44 -18.82 4.86
N GLY A 34 21.43 -17.94 4.93
CA GLY A 34 21.30 -16.89 5.93
C GLY A 34 19.87 -16.82 6.41
N SER A 35 19.68 -16.48 7.70
CA SER A 35 18.38 -16.25 8.33
C SER A 35 17.38 -15.64 7.35
N ALA A 36 16.21 -16.24 7.18
CA ALA A 36 15.20 -15.78 6.23
C ALA A 36 14.96 -14.28 6.42
N ILE A 37 15.56 -13.45 5.56
CA ILE A 37 15.35 -12.01 5.56
C ILE A 37 13.86 -11.85 5.28
N ARG A 38 13.10 -11.42 6.30
CA ARG A 38 11.68 -11.12 6.13
C ARG A 38 11.59 -10.08 5.02
N GLN A 39 11.00 -10.45 3.88
CA GLN A 39 10.74 -9.47 2.85
C GLN A 39 9.77 -8.43 3.42
N PRO A 40 10.05 -7.13 3.23
CA PRO A 40 9.19 -6.09 3.75
C PRO A 40 7.82 -6.12 3.08
N ASN A 41 6.81 -5.62 3.78
CA ASN A 41 5.49 -5.36 3.20
C ASN A 41 5.63 -4.45 1.98
N GLN A 42 4.83 -4.71 0.95
CA GLN A 42 4.84 -3.94 -0.29
C GLN A 42 3.53 -3.18 -0.45
N ILE A 43 3.64 -1.91 -0.84
CA ILE A 43 2.52 -1.13 -1.39
C ILE A 43 2.73 -1.10 -2.90
N PHE A 44 1.84 -1.77 -3.64
CA PHE A 44 1.86 -1.81 -5.10
C PHE A 44 1.34 -0.50 -5.70
N LEU A 45 1.61 -0.31 -7.01
CA LEU A 45 1.01 0.78 -7.76
C LEU A 45 -0.50 0.56 -7.91
N SER A 46 -1.26 1.65 -7.89
CA SER A 46 -2.71 1.63 -8.02
C SER A 46 -3.16 0.93 -9.31
N ILE A 47 -4.16 0.09 -9.20
CA ILE A 47 -4.79 -0.67 -10.27
C ILE A 47 -5.87 0.20 -10.94
N ARG A 48 -5.79 0.29 -12.26
CA ARG A 48 -6.71 1.00 -13.15
C ARG A 48 -7.22 0.12 -14.28
N ASN A 49 -6.74 -1.12 -14.40
CA ASN A 49 -7.18 -2.09 -15.42
C ASN A 49 -6.89 -3.54 -14.99
N GLU A 50 -7.46 -4.50 -15.72
CA GLU A 50 -7.35 -5.94 -15.40
C GLU A 50 -5.91 -6.50 -15.50
N ASN A 51 -5.06 -5.93 -16.36
CA ASN A 51 -3.67 -6.38 -16.48
C ASN A 51 -2.88 -6.03 -15.20
N GLU A 52 -3.06 -4.82 -14.68
CA GLU A 52 -2.47 -4.39 -13.42
C GLU A 52 -2.98 -5.22 -12.25
N LEU A 53 -4.28 -5.52 -12.22
CA LEU A 53 -4.86 -6.43 -11.23
C LEU A 53 -4.21 -7.80 -11.28
N THR A 54 -4.19 -8.43 -12.45
CA THR A 54 -3.64 -9.78 -12.64
C THR A 54 -2.17 -9.85 -12.22
N ASN A 55 -1.37 -8.87 -12.65
CA ASN A 55 0.04 -8.79 -12.29
C ASN A 55 0.23 -8.65 -10.77
N THR A 56 -0.60 -7.83 -10.11
CA THR A 56 -0.55 -7.64 -8.66
C THR A 56 -0.94 -8.90 -7.89
N LEU A 57 -1.99 -9.60 -8.33
CA LEU A 57 -2.43 -10.86 -7.71
C LEU A 57 -1.34 -11.94 -7.83
N ILE A 58 -0.66 -12.03 -8.98
CA ILE A 58 0.46 -12.94 -9.19
C ILE A 58 1.64 -12.57 -8.29
N ALA A 59 2.02 -11.28 -8.26
CA ALA A 59 3.12 -10.78 -7.46
C ALA A 59 2.90 -11.02 -5.96
N SER A 60 1.66 -10.86 -5.49
CA SER A 60 1.28 -11.12 -4.09
C SER A 60 0.82 -12.57 -3.85
N SER A 61 0.98 -13.51 -4.77
CA SER A 61 0.41 -14.88 -4.62
C SER A 61 0.85 -15.64 -3.36
N LYS A 62 2.01 -15.29 -2.78
CA LYS A 62 2.56 -15.90 -1.56
C LYS A 62 2.38 -15.07 -0.29
N THR A 63 1.84 -13.86 -0.40
CA THR A 63 1.65 -12.92 0.72
C THR A 63 0.22 -12.39 0.69
N PRO A 64 -0.51 -12.35 1.80
CA PRO A 64 -1.86 -11.79 1.81
C PRO A 64 -1.87 -10.39 1.22
N LEU A 65 -2.90 -10.07 0.44
CA LEU A 65 -3.06 -8.78 -0.21
C LEU A 65 -4.29 -8.09 0.36
N ILE A 66 -4.16 -6.85 0.80
CA ILE A 66 -5.30 -5.98 1.07
C ILE A 66 -5.50 -5.09 -0.16
N MET A 67 -6.67 -5.18 -0.76
CA MET A 67 -7.09 -4.33 -1.86
C MET A 67 -7.95 -3.20 -1.30
N ASN A 68 -7.48 -1.96 -1.41
CA ASN A 68 -8.17 -0.75 -1.00
C ASN A 68 -8.94 -0.19 -2.20
N PHE A 69 -10.25 -0.42 -2.25
CA PHE A 69 -11.10 0.14 -3.30
C PHE A 69 -11.44 1.59 -2.95
N THR A 70 -10.96 2.49 -3.80
CA THR A 70 -10.80 3.91 -3.50
C THR A 70 -11.15 4.78 -4.71
N MET A 71 -11.42 6.06 -4.48
CA MET A 71 -11.64 7.05 -5.54
C MET A 71 -10.74 8.25 -5.34
N ARG A 72 -10.25 8.80 -6.46
CA ARG A 72 -9.45 10.02 -6.44
C ARG A 72 -10.27 11.23 -6.00
N ASN A 73 -9.62 12.16 -5.31
CA ASN A 73 -10.23 13.40 -4.80
C ASN A 73 -11.43 13.16 -3.88
N ASN A 74 -11.44 12.04 -3.14
CA ASN A 74 -12.46 11.73 -2.16
C ASN A 74 -11.83 11.71 -0.75
N THR A 75 -12.25 12.63 0.12
CA THR A 75 -11.63 12.81 1.44
C THR A 75 -11.74 11.58 2.34
N ALA A 76 -12.85 10.84 2.28
CA ALA A 76 -13.01 9.60 3.05
C ALA A 76 -12.03 8.53 2.56
N CYS A 77 -11.85 8.42 1.24
CA CYS A 77 -10.87 7.54 0.60
C CYS A 77 -9.43 7.90 0.97
N ASP A 78 -9.07 9.19 0.94
CA ASP A 78 -7.73 9.66 1.29
C ASP A 78 -7.38 9.35 2.75
N ARG A 79 -8.35 9.54 3.66
CA ARG A 79 -8.22 9.22 5.08
C ARG A 79 -7.95 7.73 5.30
N LEU A 80 -8.75 6.86 4.68
CA LEU A 80 -8.58 5.41 4.82
C LEU A 80 -7.26 4.93 4.22
N THR A 81 -6.92 5.42 3.01
CA THR A 81 -5.66 5.09 2.32
C THR A 81 -4.45 5.48 3.16
N GLY A 82 -4.45 6.69 3.74
CA GLY A 82 -3.38 7.17 4.60
C GLY A 82 -3.20 6.32 5.87
N ALA A 83 -4.30 5.98 6.54
CA ALA A 83 -4.28 5.14 7.74
C ALA A 83 -3.78 3.72 7.44
N LEU A 84 -4.31 3.08 6.39
CA LEU A 84 -3.89 1.75 5.93
C LEU A 84 -2.39 1.70 5.64
N ASN A 85 -1.90 2.62 4.81
CA ASN A 85 -0.49 2.66 4.42
C ASN A 85 0.42 2.87 5.63
N ARG A 86 0.04 3.74 6.56
CA ARG A 86 0.81 3.97 7.78
C ARG A 86 0.87 2.73 8.66
N ILE A 87 -0.25 2.05 8.91
CA ILE A 87 -0.27 0.85 9.74
C ILE A 87 0.58 -0.26 9.10
N VAL A 88 0.40 -0.53 7.81
CA VAL A 88 1.10 -1.61 7.12
C VAL A 88 2.60 -1.38 7.01
N MET A 89 3.03 -0.13 6.87
CA MET A 89 4.45 0.20 6.70
C MET A 89 5.20 0.39 8.01
N LEU A 90 4.53 0.90 9.06
CA LEU A 90 5.22 1.38 10.26
C LEU A 90 4.80 0.69 11.55
N GLU A 91 3.64 0.03 11.61
CA GLU A 91 3.04 -0.39 12.88
C GLU A 91 2.74 -1.89 12.98
N THR A 92 2.66 -2.60 11.86
CA THR A 92 2.51 -4.06 11.85
C THR A 92 3.84 -4.76 11.58
N GLU A 93 4.12 -5.79 12.36
CA GLU A 93 5.26 -6.70 12.12
C GLU A 93 4.87 -7.92 11.26
N LYS A 94 3.57 -8.07 10.98
CA LYS A 94 3.00 -9.15 10.17
C LYS A 94 3.13 -8.86 8.68
N LYS A 95 3.06 -9.91 7.88
CA LYS A 95 3.23 -9.85 6.43
C LYS A 95 1.92 -9.66 5.71
N VAL A 96 1.80 -8.53 5.03
CA VAL A 96 0.66 -8.19 4.18
C VAL A 96 1.08 -7.15 3.17
N ASN A 97 0.69 -7.35 1.92
CA ASN A 97 0.85 -6.35 0.88
C ASN A 97 -0.43 -5.54 0.73
N VAL A 98 -0.31 -4.35 0.14
CA VAL A 98 -1.44 -3.46 -0.12
C VAL A 98 -1.42 -3.03 -1.58
N VAL A 99 -2.61 -2.85 -2.15
CA VAL A 99 -2.79 -2.17 -3.43
C VAL A 99 -4.06 -1.33 -3.41
N ASP A 100 -4.00 -0.16 -4.02
CA ASP A 100 -5.19 0.66 -4.28
C ASP A 100 -5.85 0.21 -5.59
N VAL A 101 -7.18 0.13 -5.61
CA VAL A 101 -7.98 -0.07 -6.81
C VAL A 101 -8.78 1.20 -7.04
N GLU A 102 -8.45 1.95 -8.09
CA GLU A 102 -9.13 3.20 -8.43
C GLU A 102 -10.45 2.89 -9.14
N THR A 103 -11.58 3.02 -8.42
CA THR A 103 -12.91 2.62 -8.92
C THR A 103 -13.56 3.68 -9.80
N ASP A 104 -12.94 4.85 -9.95
CA ASP A 104 -13.32 5.89 -10.90
C ASP A 104 -12.92 5.57 -12.35
N TRP A 105 -12.11 4.52 -12.57
CA TRP A 105 -11.77 4.04 -13.91
C TRP A 105 -12.80 3.03 -14.44
N PRO A 106 -13.31 3.18 -15.68
CA PRO A 106 -14.25 2.23 -16.27
C PRO A 106 -13.76 0.78 -16.28
N GLU A 107 -12.45 0.58 -16.46
CA GLU A 107 -11.79 -0.71 -16.61
C GLU A 107 -11.67 -1.48 -15.27
N THR A 108 -11.93 -0.85 -14.12
CA THR A 108 -11.92 -1.53 -12.81
C THR A 108 -13.30 -2.04 -12.38
N LYS A 109 -14.35 -1.83 -13.19
CA LYS A 109 -15.71 -2.33 -12.91
C LYS A 109 -15.76 -3.84 -12.72
N GLU A 110 -15.00 -4.60 -13.50
CA GLU A 110 -14.91 -6.06 -13.36
C GLU A 110 -14.29 -6.44 -12.02
N ALA A 111 -13.25 -5.72 -11.57
CA ALA A 111 -12.65 -5.92 -10.25
C ALA A 111 -13.66 -5.64 -9.12
N VAL A 112 -14.41 -4.55 -9.20
CA VAL A 112 -15.47 -4.21 -8.23
C VAL A 112 -16.48 -5.36 -8.10
N LEU A 113 -16.97 -5.89 -9.22
CA LEU A 113 -17.90 -7.02 -9.23
C LEU A 113 -17.26 -8.31 -8.71
N ARG A 114 -16.06 -8.64 -9.21
CA ARG A 114 -15.31 -9.87 -8.88
C ARG A 114 -15.03 -9.99 -7.39
N PHE A 115 -14.71 -8.87 -6.73
CA PHE A 115 -14.39 -8.86 -5.31
C PHE A 115 -15.60 -8.54 -4.43
N GLY A 116 -16.81 -8.40 -5.00
CA GLY A 116 -18.04 -8.20 -4.22
C GLY A 116 -18.11 -6.83 -3.54
N VAL A 117 -17.52 -5.81 -4.15
CA VAL A 117 -17.48 -4.45 -3.60
C VAL A 117 -18.81 -3.76 -3.81
N ASN A 118 -19.42 -3.31 -2.71
CA ASN A 118 -20.74 -2.67 -2.67
C ASN A 118 -20.74 -1.28 -1.98
N ASN A 119 -19.61 -0.86 -1.42
CA ASN A 119 -19.42 0.43 -0.76
C ASN A 119 -18.03 0.97 -1.12
N ILE A 120 -17.87 2.30 -1.20
CA ILE A 120 -16.57 2.95 -1.39
C ILE A 120 -16.45 4.10 -0.38
N PRO A 121 -15.35 4.20 0.38
CA PRO A 121 -14.19 3.30 0.38
C PRO A 121 -14.46 1.96 1.09
N ILE A 122 -13.72 0.91 0.69
CA ILE A 122 -13.74 -0.42 1.33
C ILE A 122 -12.40 -1.12 1.18
N LEU A 123 -12.00 -1.91 2.18
CA LEU A 123 -10.86 -2.82 2.07
C LEU A 123 -11.35 -4.24 1.87
N VAL A 124 -10.68 -4.97 0.99
CA VAL A 124 -10.91 -6.40 0.76
C VAL A 124 -9.62 -7.15 1.02
N ALA A 125 -9.63 -8.08 1.96
CA ALA A 125 -8.52 -9.00 2.15
C ALA A 125 -8.61 -10.12 1.11
N VAL A 126 -7.51 -10.38 0.42
CA VAL A 126 -7.41 -11.34 -0.68
C VAL A 126 -6.31 -12.34 -0.40
N ARG A 127 -6.64 -13.63 -0.55
CA ARG A 127 -5.69 -14.74 -0.47
C ARG A 127 -5.84 -15.64 -1.69
N LYS A 128 -4.71 -15.96 -2.33
CA LYS A 128 -4.68 -16.80 -3.54
C LYS A 128 -5.66 -16.34 -4.64
N GLY A 129 -5.89 -15.02 -4.75
CA GLY A 129 -6.77 -14.42 -5.75
C GLY A 129 -8.26 -14.39 -5.39
N PHE A 130 -8.65 -14.82 -4.19
CA PHE A 130 -10.03 -14.81 -3.72
C PHE A 130 -10.22 -13.87 -2.51
N PRO A 131 -11.34 -13.13 -2.43
CA PRO A 131 -11.68 -12.36 -1.24
C PRO A 131 -11.93 -13.30 -0.05
N VAL A 132 -11.43 -12.92 1.13
CA VAL A 132 -11.58 -13.70 2.37
C VAL A 132 -12.13 -12.91 3.54
N ASP A 133 -12.04 -11.57 3.50
CA ASP A 133 -12.58 -10.68 4.54
C ASP A 133 -12.80 -9.29 3.96
N TYR A 134 -13.65 -8.50 4.63
CA TYR A 134 -14.05 -7.16 4.21
C TYR A 134 -13.99 -6.19 5.39
N TYR A 135 -13.55 -4.96 5.12
CA TYR A 135 -13.61 -3.86 6.09
C TYR A 135 -14.28 -2.66 5.44
N VAL A 136 -15.47 -2.34 5.93
CA VAL A 136 -16.20 -1.12 5.57
C VAL A 136 -16.02 -0.15 6.74
N PRO A 137 -15.35 1.00 6.54
CA PRO A 137 -15.23 1.99 7.60
C PRO A 137 -16.61 2.57 7.94
N LYS A 138 -16.74 3.13 9.14
CA LYS A 138 -17.86 4.04 9.48
C LYS A 138 -17.78 5.29 8.59
N ASP A 139 -18.78 6.17 8.68
CA ASP A 139 -18.84 7.38 7.85
C ASP A 139 -17.66 8.32 8.13
N LEU A 140 -16.60 8.20 7.33
CA LEU A 140 -15.36 8.98 7.43
C LEU A 140 -15.52 10.44 6.99
N THR A 141 -16.72 10.87 6.57
CA THR A 141 -17.00 12.29 6.35
C THR A 141 -17.26 13.02 7.68
N ILE A 142 -17.72 12.28 8.69
CA ILE A 142 -18.05 12.79 10.02
C ILE A 142 -17.05 12.27 11.05
N ASP A 143 -16.76 10.97 11.00
CA ASP A 143 -15.92 10.28 11.98
C ASP A 143 -14.45 10.25 11.57
N GLU A 144 -13.59 10.01 12.55
CA GLU A 144 -12.20 9.65 12.33
C GLU A 144 -12.06 8.16 11.97
N VAL A 145 -10.92 7.79 11.39
CA VAL A 145 -10.62 6.38 11.14
C VAL A 145 -10.47 5.66 12.48
N ASP A 146 -11.24 4.59 12.69
CA ASP A 146 -11.05 3.66 13.80
C ASP A 146 -9.70 2.96 13.69
N TRP A 147 -8.67 3.58 14.27
CA TRP A 147 -7.28 3.18 14.11
C TRP A 147 -7.04 1.76 14.63
N TYR A 148 -7.55 1.46 15.82
CA TYR A 148 -7.36 0.18 16.48
C TYR A 148 -8.16 -0.91 15.76
N GLY A 149 -9.42 -0.64 15.40
CA GLY A 149 -10.23 -1.58 14.63
C GLY A 149 -9.62 -1.90 13.26
N LEU A 150 -9.09 -0.89 12.56
CA LEU A 150 -8.40 -1.08 11.30
C LEU A 150 -7.12 -1.91 11.47
N LYS A 151 -6.28 -1.60 12.48
CA LYS A 151 -5.06 -2.36 12.76
C LYS A 151 -5.35 -3.82 13.08
N ASP A 152 -6.32 -4.08 13.95
CA ASP A 152 -6.72 -5.44 14.33
C ASP A 152 -7.22 -6.21 13.11
N TRP A 153 -8.00 -5.57 12.23
CA TRP A 153 -8.48 -6.18 11.00
C TRP A 153 -7.35 -6.50 10.01
N ILE A 154 -6.38 -5.59 9.83
CA ILE A 154 -5.17 -5.81 9.01
C ILE A 154 -4.40 -7.01 9.55
N GLU A 155 -4.14 -7.02 10.86
CA GLU A 155 -3.33 -8.04 11.51
C GLU A 155 -3.98 -9.43 11.58
N LYS A 156 -5.32 -9.49 11.61
CA LYS A 156 -6.09 -10.73 11.46
C LYS A 156 -5.90 -11.33 10.06
N ASN A 157 -5.77 -10.49 9.05
CA ASN A 157 -5.69 -10.90 7.64
C ASN A 157 -4.25 -11.07 7.13
N ALA A 158 -3.25 -10.66 7.91
CA ALA A 158 -1.83 -10.80 7.61
C ALA A 158 -1.25 -12.18 8.03
N ASP A 159 -0.07 -12.51 7.52
CA ASP A 159 0.68 -13.70 7.92
C ASP A 159 1.69 -13.41 9.05
N PRO A 160 2.08 -14.38 9.89
CA PRO A 160 3.05 -14.21 10.99
C PRO A 160 4.48 -13.82 10.59
#